data_AF-A0A933X414-F1
#
_entry.id   AF-A0A933X414-F1
#
_cell.length_a   1.000
_cell.length_b   1.000
_cell.length_c   1.000
_cell.angle_alpha   90.00
_cell.angle_beta   90.00
_cell.angle_gamma   90.00
#
_symmetry.space_group_name_H-M   'P 1'
#
loop_
_entity.id
_entity.type
_entity.pdbx_description
1 polymer ?
#
loop_
_entity_poly.entity_id
_entity_poly.type
_entity_poly.pdbx_seq_one_letter_code
_entity_poly.pdbx_strand_id
1 'polypeptide(L)'
;MDGPTALAPELALLSAVRSSAWMFDDEDFDPIALVQAANPLRALGKQGAIARMHSLLEHSFRYTPNTRTFDGRDPADPATIDPVAVELLVQLMFDVRYTGDVERPVFDEDIEQRAFARFVERGRLHAWAGTYDDAQPGDPPEAQAEYPLRIARDVPFLAAHWLSGRSGCDVSPYFYLDVAERYGVLKSEPLVPPDDPTLAADELLARGPVPERNDPRGQIVRSLERSIGTVFSPRLVDRTDRERHFRRDERISDADWQRVKDDLARRGVRWDAEKQCYFETRR
;
A
#
# COMPACT_ATOMS: atom_id res chain seq x y z
N MET A 1 33.63 -5.83 6.35
CA MET A 1 32.25 -5.67 5.87
C MET A 1 31.78 -4.34 6.38
N ASP A 2 31.51 -3.39 5.49
CA ASP A 2 30.95 -2.10 5.90
C ASP A 2 29.55 -2.35 6.46
N GLY A 3 29.22 -1.70 7.58
CA GLY A 3 27.90 -1.81 8.20
C GLY A 3 26.78 -1.38 7.26
N PRO A 4 25.51 -1.72 7.55
CA PRO A 4 24.39 -1.27 6.75
C PRO A 4 24.39 0.26 6.67
N THR A 5 24.39 0.79 5.45
CA THR A 5 24.21 2.21 5.21
C THR A 5 22.83 2.60 5.71
N ALA A 6 22.75 3.62 6.57
CA ALA A 6 21.46 4.12 7.06
C ALA A 6 20.57 4.52 5.87
N LEU A 7 19.31 4.11 5.90
CA LEU A 7 18.33 4.57 4.92
C LEU A 7 18.10 6.07 5.05
N ALA A 8 17.73 6.70 3.94
CA ALA A 8 17.26 8.07 3.98
C ALA A 8 16.02 8.14 4.92
N PRO A 9 15.88 9.19 5.75
CA PRO A 9 14.80 9.27 6.74
C PRO A 9 13.40 9.09 6.15
N GLU A 10 13.16 9.60 4.94
CA GLU A 10 11.90 9.45 4.22
C GLU A 10 11.56 8.00 3.86
N LEU A 11 12.58 7.15 3.67
CA LEU A 11 12.43 5.72 3.39
C LEU A 11 12.35 4.88 4.66
N ALA A 12 12.87 5.38 5.78
CA ALA A 12 12.73 4.74 7.09
C ALA A 12 11.28 4.76 7.61
N LEU A 13 10.38 5.50 6.96
CA LEU A 13 8.95 5.43 7.24
C LEU A 13 8.29 4.24 6.53
N LEU A 14 8.90 3.72 5.46
CA LEU A 14 8.36 2.59 4.69
C LEU A 14 8.58 1.24 5.37
N SER A 15 9.52 1.16 6.30
CA SER A 15 9.65 0.01 7.20
C SER A 15 8.49 -0.07 8.21
N ALA A 16 7.76 1.04 8.42
CA ALA A 16 6.49 1.04 9.15
C ALA A 16 5.30 0.65 8.24
N VAL A 17 5.42 0.81 6.91
CA VAL A 17 4.44 0.28 5.94
C VAL A 17 4.61 -1.24 5.86
N ARG A 18 3.91 -1.96 6.71
CA ARG A 18 3.85 -3.42 6.57
C ARG A 18 2.83 -3.73 5.48
N SER A 19 3.30 -4.05 4.27
CA SER A 19 2.40 -4.65 3.29
C SER A 19 1.97 -6.01 3.84
N SER A 20 0.68 -6.15 4.13
CA SER A 20 0.04 -7.43 4.44
C SER A 20 -0.26 -8.23 3.17
N ALA A 21 0.31 -7.84 2.02
CA ALA A 21 0.04 -8.45 0.71
C ALA A 21 0.17 -9.97 0.70
N TRP A 22 0.98 -10.50 1.63
CA TRP A 22 1.38 -11.90 1.69
C TRP A 22 0.77 -12.69 2.84
N MET A 23 0.10 -12.04 3.80
CA MET A 23 -0.47 -12.74 4.94
C MET A 23 -1.95 -12.41 5.05
N PHE A 24 -2.73 -13.46 5.26
CA PHE A 24 -4.19 -13.45 5.33
C PHE A 24 -4.76 -12.47 6.36
N ASP A 25 -3.91 -11.92 7.21
CA ASP A 25 -4.25 -10.95 8.23
C ASP A 25 -3.82 -9.58 7.74
N ASP A 26 -4.81 -8.80 7.31
CA ASP A 26 -4.62 -7.41 6.91
C ASP A 26 -3.89 -6.59 7.99
N GLU A 27 -3.82 -7.06 9.25
CA GLU A 27 -3.59 -6.35 10.53
C GLU A 27 -2.51 -5.27 10.59
N ASP A 28 -1.59 -5.26 9.64
CA ASP A 28 -0.32 -4.57 9.75
C ASP A 28 -0.15 -3.38 8.78
N PHE A 29 -1.04 -3.22 7.79
CA PHE A 29 -0.95 -2.12 6.82
C PHE A 29 -1.24 -0.74 7.45
N ASP A 30 -0.25 0.16 7.43
CA ASP A 30 -0.39 1.58 7.79
C ASP A 30 -0.47 2.47 6.52
N PRO A 31 -1.68 2.91 6.13
CA PRO A 31 -1.86 3.80 4.98
C PRO A 31 -1.26 5.20 5.18
N ILE A 32 -1.16 5.71 6.41
CA ILE A 32 -0.58 7.03 6.64
C ILE A 32 0.93 7.01 6.47
N ALA A 33 1.60 5.92 6.83
CA ALA A 33 3.02 5.76 6.55
C ALA A 33 3.33 5.84 5.03
N LEU A 34 2.42 5.39 4.14
CA LEU A 34 2.56 5.63 2.70
C LEU A 34 2.46 7.11 2.33
N VAL A 35 1.50 7.83 2.90
CA VAL A 35 1.34 9.29 2.67
C VAL A 35 2.59 10.03 3.12
N GLN A 36 3.09 9.71 4.31
CA GLN A 36 4.27 10.31 4.92
C GLN A 36 5.55 10.03 4.12
N ALA A 37 5.67 8.87 3.48
CA ALA A 37 6.79 8.56 2.60
C ALA A 37 6.63 9.21 1.21
N ALA A 38 5.42 9.20 0.64
CA ALA A 38 5.17 9.70 -0.70
C ALA A 38 5.44 11.20 -0.84
N ASN A 39 5.02 12.02 0.13
CA ASN A 39 5.14 13.48 0.03
C ASN A 39 6.60 13.97 -0.04
N PRO A 40 7.52 13.56 0.85
CA PRO A 40 8.95 13.88 0.72
C PRO A 40 9.56 13.34 -0.57
N LEU A 41 9.19 12.12 -1.01
CA LEU A 41 9.69 11.57 -2.26
C LEU A 41 9.22 12.38 -3.47
N ARG A 42 7.97 12.85 -3.50
CA ARG A 42 7.45 13.74 -4.57
C ARG A 42 8.26 15.03 -4.66
N ALA A 43 8.67 15.61 -3.52
CA ALA A 43 9.47 16.83 -3.48
C ALA A 43 10.86 16.68 -4.15
N LEU A 44 11.36 15.45 -4.31
CA LEU A 44 12.62 15.16 -5.03
C LEU A 44 12.45 15.18 -6.56
N GLY A 45 11.22 15.29 -7.07
CA GLY A 45 10.90 15.11 -8.48
C GLY A 45 10.98 13.66 -8.94
N LYS A 46 10.55 13.39 -10.18
CA LYS A 46 10.39 12.02 -10.72
C LYS A 46 11.66 11.18 -10.60
N GLN A 47 12.78 11.73 -11.07
CA GLN A 47 14.06 11.01 -11.08
C GLN A 47 14.61 10.78 -9.67
N GLY A 48 14.49 11.77 -8.79
CA GLY A 48 14.90 11.64 -7.39
C GLY A 48 14.08 10.60 -6.64
N ALA A 49 12.76 10.60 -6.80
CA ALA A 49 11.85 9.61 -6.22
C ALA A 49 12.18 8.19 -6.68
N ILE A 50 12.33 7.97 -8.00
CA ILE A 50 12.64 6.66 -8.58
C ILE A 50 14.01 6.16 -8.09
N ALA A 51 15.04 7.02 -8.08
CA ALA A 51 16.36 6.65 -7.57
C ALA A 51 16.33 6.24 -6.09
N ARG A 52 15.54 6.93 -5.26
CA ARG A 52 15.34 6.57 -3.85
C ARG A 52 14.67 5.22 -3.68
N MET A 53 13.59 4.96 -4.42
CA MET A 53 12.92 3.65 -4.38
C MET A 53 13.79 2.52 -4.93
N HIS A 54 14.64 2.78 -5.93
CA HIS A 54 15.65 1.82 -6.39
C HIS A 54 16.64 1.45 -5.29
N SER A 55 17.18 2.45 -4.60
CA SER A 55 18.10 2.25 -3.48
C SER A 55 17.44 1.48 -2.34
N LEU A 56 16.14 1.73 -2.08
CA LEU A 56 15.35 0.97 -1.13
C LEU A 56 15.30 -0.52 -1.48
N LEU A 57 14.95 -0.85 -2.73
CA LEU A 57 14.89 -2.24 -3.19
C LEU A 57 16.27 -2.90 -3.14
N GLU A 58 17.32 -2.19 -3.55
CA GLU A 58 18.69 -2.68 -3.43
C GLU A 58 19.06 -3.04 -2.00
N HIS A 59 18.68 -2.17 -1.06
CA HIS A 59 18.89 -2.38 0.35
C HIS A 59 18.08 -3.57 0.86
N SER A 60 16.76 -3.59 0.66
CA SER A 60 15.89 -4.67 1.14
C SER A 60 16.34 -6.02 0.58
N PHE A 61 16.61 -6.12 -0.71
CA PHE A 61 17.17 -7.34 -1.27
C PHE A 61 18.49 -7.67 -0.58
N ARG A 62 19.50 -6.79 -0.52
CA ARG A 62 20.79 -7.14 0.10
C ARG A 62 20.68 -7.78 1.50
N TYR A 63 19.73 -7.34 2.34
CA TYR A 63 19.65 -7.75 3.74
C TYR A 63 18.53 -8.76 4.06
N THR A 64 17.62 -9.06 3.14
CA THR A 64 16.62 -10.11 3.32
C THR A 64 17.10 -11.41 2.67
N PRO A 65 17.86 -12.29 3.35
CA PRO A 65 18.01 -13.67 2.89
C PRO A 65 16.62 -14.31 2.90
N ASN A 66 16.29 -15.03 1.82
CA ASN A 66 14.98 -15.55 1.40
C ASN A 66 14.10 -16.31 2.42
N THR A 67 14.35 -16.26 3.73
CA THR A 67 13.73 -17.16 4.71
C THR A 67 13.60 -16.59 6.12
N ARG A 68 13.83 -15.29 6.39
CA ARG A 68 13.44 -14.79 7.73
C ARG A 68 11.91 -14.83 7.81
N THR A 69 11.44 -15.78 8.61
CA THR A 69 10.08 -15.88 9.12
C THR A 69 9.55 -14.47 9.41
N PHE A 70 8.36 -14.18 8.89
CA PHE A 70 7.68 -12.88 8.93
C PHE A 70 7.47 -12.30 10.35
N ASP A 71 7.86 -13.04 11.38
CA ASP A 71 7.84 -12.65 12.78
C ASP A 71 8.99 -11.67 13.09
N GLY A 72 8.74 -10.38 12.92
CA GLY A 72 9.59 -9.31 13.42
C GLY A 72 10.03 -8.29 12.38
N ARG A 73 9.07 -7.59 11.76
CA ARG A 73 9.38 -6.35 11.04
C ARG A 73 9.62 -5.22 12.03
N ASP A 74 10.82 -4.66 11.99
CA ASP A 74 11.26 -3.53 12.81
C ASP A 74 11.36 -2.28 11.92
N PRO A 75 10.55 -1.24 12.15
CA PRO A 75 10.66 -0.01 11.38
C PRO A 75 12.05 0.65 11.47
N ALA A 76 12.83 0.35 12.51
CA ALA A 76 14.22 0.80 12.60
C ALA A 76 15.21 -0.09 11.83
N ASP A 77 14.80 -1.27 11.35
CA ASP A 77 15.61 -2.21 10.57
C ASP A 77 15.19 -2.22 9.09
N PRO A 78 15.96 -1.54 8.22
CA PRO A 78 15.80 -1.58 6.76
C PRO A 78 15.71 -2.99 6.14
N ALA A 79 16.29 -4.01 6.79
CA ALA A 79 16.23 -5.39 6.31
C ALA A 79 14.83 -6.00 6.35
N THR A 80 13.90 -5.33 7.03
CA THR A 80 12.52 -5.80 7.23
C THR A 80 11.49 -5.09 6.36
N ILE A 81 11.94 -4.18 5.48
CA ILE A 81 11.08 -3.45 4.55
C ILE A 81 10.46 -4.41 3.54
N ASP A 82 9.15 -4.26 3.33
CA ASP A 82 8.44 -5.01 2.30
C ASP A 82 8.68 -4.37 0.92
N PRO A 83 9.28 -5.09 -0.05
CA PRO A 83 9.47 -4.59 -1.40
C PRO A 83 8.16 -4.20 -2.10
N VAL A 84 7.01 -4.77 -1.71
CA VAL A 84 5.69 -4.40 -2.25
C VAL A 84 5.31 -2.96 -1.91
N ALA A 85 5.88 -2.36 -0.86
CA ALA A 85 5.66 -0.94 -0.57
C ALA A 85 6.04 -0.03 -1.76
N VAL A 86 6.98 -0.46 -2.61
CA VAL A 86 7.36 0.29 -3.82
C VAL A 86 6.24 0.30 -4.86
N GLU A 87 5.54 -0.81 -5.06
CA GLU A 87 4.35 -0.84 -5.92
C GLU A 87 3.32 0.18 -5.45
N LEU A 88 3.02 0.16 -4.14
CA LEU A 88 2.02 1.06 -3.55
C LEU A 88 2.43 2.54 -3.68
N LEU A 89 3.71 2.85 -3.47
CA LEU A 89 4.23 4.20 -3.69
C LEU A 89 4.15 4.64 -5.14
N VAL A 90 4.45 3.75 -6.09
CA VAL A 90 4.34 4.08 -7.51
C VAL A 90 2.90 4.42 -7.87
N GLN A 91 1.93 3.59 -7.47
CA GLN A 91 0.50 3.85 -7.70
C GLN A 91 0.04 5.15 -7.04
N LEU A 92 0.56 5.42 -5.84
CA LEU A 92 0.24 6.62 -5.09
C LEU A 92 0.82 7.87 -5.77
N MET A 93 2.08 7.85 -6.21
CA MET A 93 2.82 9.03 -6.65
C MET A 93 2.71 9.36 -8.14
N PHE A 94 2.46 8.38 -9.01
CA PHE A 94 2.52 8.57 -10.46
C PHE A 94 1.16 8.35 -11.11
N ASP A 95 0.80 9.25 -12.03
CA ASP A 95 -0.21 8.99 -13.04
C ASP A 95 0.47 8.24 -14.19
N VAL A 96 0.27 6.93 -14.25
CA VAL A 96 0.81 6.13 -15.36
C VAL A 96 -0.09 6.34 -16.58
N ARG A 97 0.40 7.10 -17.55
CA ARG A 97 -0.30 7.36 -18.82
C ARG A 97 0.37 6.55 -19.91
N TYR A 98 -0.30 5.51 -20.39
CA TYR A 98 0.17 4.77 -21.56
C TYR A 98 -0.04 5.65 -22.80
N THR A 99 1.01 5.84 -23.60
CA THR A 99 0.94 6.66 -24.81
C THR A 99 0.29 5.87 -25.95
N GLY A 100 -0.95 6.20 -26.32
CA GLY A 100 -1.69 5.61 -27.45
C GLY A 100 -3.19 5.41 -27.13
N ASP A 101 -3.99 4.96 -28.10
CA ASP A 101 -5.38 4.48 -27.90
C ASP A 101 -5.45 3.18 -27.05
N VAL A 102 -4.40 2.86 -26.30
CA VAL A 102 -4.31 1.64 -25.53
C VAL A 102 -4.68 1.98 -24.10
N GLU A 103 -5.89 1.59 -23.72
CA GLU A 103 -6.51 1.96 -22.44
C GLU A 103 -5.78 1.38 -21.21
N ARG A 104 -4.81 0.47 -21.37
CA ARG A 104 -4.14 -0.27 -20.29
C ARG A 104 -2.70 -0.62 -20.61
N PRO A 105 -1.89 -1.04 -19.60
CA PRO A 105 -0.57 -1.60 -19.85
C PRO A 105 -0.69 -2.71 -20.88
N VAL A 106 -0.30 -2.42 -22.12
CA VAL A 106 0.28 -3.46 -22.95
C VAL A 106 1.46 -3.92 -22.14
N PHE A 107 1.43 -5.18 -21.75
CA PHE A 107 2.58 -5.89 -21.23
C PHE A 107 3.81 -5.51 -22.07
N ASP A 108 4.68 -4.67 -21.51
CA ASP A 108 5.87 -4.19 -22.19
C ASP A 108 6.96 -5.21 -21.92
N GLU A 109 7.11 -6.15 -22.86
CA GLU A 109 8.05 -7.26 -22.76
C GLU A 109 9.48 -6.76 -22.47
N ASP A 110 9.88 -5.59 -22.98
CA ASP A 110 11.18 -5.00 -22.68
C ASP A 110 11.30 -4.59 -21.20
N ILE A 111 10.24 -4.03 -20.61
CA ILE A 111 10.22 -3.69 -19.18
C ILE A 111 10.33 -4.95 -18.34
N GLU A 112 9.55 -5.98 -18.66
CA GLU A 112 9.58 -7.23 -17.91
C GLU A 112 10.95 -7.90 -18.02
N GLN A 113 11.51 -8.00 -19.23
CA GLN A 113 12.84 -8.57 -19.45
C GLN A 113 13.93 -7.80 -18.69
N ARG A 114 13.86 -6.46 -18.63
CA ARG A 114 14.80 -5.65 -17.82
C ARG A 114 14.62 -5.87 -16.32
N ALA A 115 13.39 -5.90 -15.83
CA ALA A 115 13.10 -6.16 -14.43
C ALA A 115 13.58 -7.56 -14.02
N PHE A 116 13.34 -8.55 -14.88
CA PHE A 116 13.81 -9.92 -14.72
C PHE A 116 15.33 -10.02 -14.77
N ALA A 117 15.99 -9.38 -15.74
CA ALA A 117 17.45 -9.35 -15.84
C ALA A 117 18.10 -8.77 -14.58
N ARG A 118 17.60 -7.64 -14.07
CA ARG A 118 18.07 -7.05 -12.80
C ARG A 118 17.85 -7.98 -11.61
N PHE A 119 16.77 -8.75 -11.61
CA PHE A 119 16.49 -9.73 -10.57
C PHE A 119 17.44 -10.94 -10.65
N VAL A 120 17.70 -11.45 -11.85
CA VAL A 120 18.59 -12.59 -12.13
C VAL A 120 20.06 -12.25 -11.86
N GLU A 121 20.56 -11.11 -12.36
CA GLU A 121 21.94 -10.65 -12.16
C GLU A 121 22.31 -10.56 -10.67
N ARG A 122 21.32 -10.36 -9.80
CA ARG A 122 21.48 -10.24 -8.35
C ARG A 122 21.40 -11.56 -7.59
N GLY A 123 21.38 -12.69 -8.30
CA GLY A 123 21.49 -14.03 -7.72
C GLY A 123 20.27 -14.47 -6.91
N ARG A 124 19.08 -13.94 -7.21
CA ARG A 124 17.85 -14.14 -6.41
C ARG A 124 16.82 -15.10 -7.03
N LEU A 125 17.27 -16.00 -7.88
CA LEU A 125 16.47 -16.95 -8.67
C LEU A 125 15.53 -17.88 -7.89
N HIS A 126 15.61 -17.96 -6.55
CA HIS A 126 14.96 -19.03 -5.79
C HIS A 126 13.58 -18.72 -5.18
N ALA A 127 13.01 -17.52 -5.32
CA ALA A 127 11.75 -17.19 -4.61
C ALA A 127 10.63 -16.56 -5.46
N TRP A 128 10.88 -16.19 -6.71
CA TRP A 128 9.91 -15.43 -7.54
C TRP A 128 9.75 -16.01 -8.97
N ALA A 129 10.19 -17.24 -9.20
CA ALA A 129 10.14 -17.92 -10.50
C ALA A 129 9.00 -18.95 -10.52
N GLY A 130 7.79 -18.46 -10.70
CA GLY A 130 6.60 -19.19 -11.11
C GLY A 130 6.32 -18.74 -12.52
N THR A 131 6.26 -19.69 -13.43
CA THR A 131 6.02 -19.44 -14.85
C THR A 131 4.64 -18.80 -15.03
N TYR A 132 4.57 -17.68 -15.76
CA TYR A 132 3.33 -16.99 -16.16
C TYR A 132 2.43 -17.82 -17.09
N ASP A 133 2.77 -19.07 -17.38
CA ASP A 133 2.18 -19.89 -18.45
C ASP A 133 0.68 -20.18 -18.32
N ASP A 134 0.07 -19.99 -17.14
CA ASP A 134 -1.36 -20.31 -16.91
C ASP A 134 -2.27 -19.11 -16.68
N ALA A 135 -1.76 -17.87 -16.72
CA ALA A 135 -2.63 -16.70 -16.71
C ALA A 135 -3.28 -16.56 -18.09
N GLN A 136 -4.41 -17.24 -18.31
CA GLN A 136 -5.21 -17.05 -19.52
C GLN A 136 -5.49 -15.54 -19.70
N PRO A 137 -5.39 -15.01 -20.93
CA PRO A 137 -5.73 -13.62 -21.24
C PRO A 137 -7.26 -13.46 -21.21
N GLY A 138 -7.84 -13.61 -20.02
CA GLY A 138 -9.13 -13.03 -19.71
C GLY A 138 -8.87 -11.61 -19.27
N ASP A 139 -9.45 -10.64 -19.96
CA ASP A 139 -9.29 -9.21 -19.64
C ASP A 139 -9.36 -9.01 -18.13
N PRO A 140 -8.34 -8.41 -17.50
CA PRO A 140 -8.51 -7.94 -16.14
C PRO A 140 -9.60 -6.85 -16.20
N PRO A 141 -10.79 -7.08 -15.60
CA PRO A 141 -11.89 -6.13 -15.71
C PRO A 141 -11.44 -4.73 -15.30
N GLU A 142 -12.06 -3.70 -15.85
CA GLU A 142 -11.72 -2.30 -15.62
C GLU A 142 -11.50 -1.94 -14.14
N ALA A 143 -12.13 -2.69 -13.23
CA ALA A 143 -11.84 -2.67 -11.82
C ALA A 143 -10.33 -2.75 -11.47
N GLN A 144 -9.51 -3.62 -12.07
CA GLN A 144 -8.18 -3.99 -11.55
C GLN A 144 -7.06 -2.92 -11.60
N ALA A 145 -7.25 -1.78 -12.28
CA ALA A 145 -6.17 -0.79 -12.41
C ALA A 145 -5.85 -0.05 -11.08
N GLU A 146 -6.81 0.03 -10.16
CA GLU A 146 -6.65 0.65 -8.83
C GLU A 146 -6.33 -0.39 -7.74
N TYR A 147 -5.76 -1.55 -8.09
CA TYR A 147 -5.60 -2.68 -7.19
C TYR A 147 -4.12 -2.97 -6.96
N PRO A 148 -3.70 -3.28 -5.71
CA PRO A 148 -4.52 -3.45 -4.50
C PRO A 148 -4.81 -2.14 -3.74
N LEU A 149 -4.36 -0.98 -4.24
CA LEU A 149 -4.43 0.30 -3.55
C LEU A 149 -5.49 1.23 -4.16
N ARG A 150 -6.59 1.48 -3.45
CA ARG A 150 -7.57 2.51 -3.83
C ARG A 150 -7.26 3.81 -3.11
N ILE A 151 -7.39 4.93 -3.82
CA ILE A 151 -7.15 6.26 -3.26
C ILE A 151 -8.46 7.05 -3.31
N ALA A 152 -8.88 7.58 -2.17
CA ALA A 152 -9.99 8.52 -2.07
C ALA A 152 -9.59 9.69 -1.20
N ARG A 153 -9.74 10.91 -1.72
CA ARG A 153 -9.34 12.16 -1.05
C ARG A 153 -7.94 12.06 -0.44
N ASP A 154 -6.97 11.62 -1.24
CA ASP A 154 -5.57 11.42 -0.84
C ASP A 154 -5.31 10.44 0.31
N VAL A 155 -6.32 9.70 0.76
CA VAL A 155 -6.17 8.60 1.71
C VAL A 155 -6.04 7.28 0.93
N PRO A 156 -4.93 6.55 1.09
CA PRO A 156 -4.81 5.22 0.53
C PRO A 156 -5.58 4.19 1.36
N PHE A 157 -6.26 3.27 0.68
CA PHE A 157 -6.95 2.13 1.26
C PHE A 157 -6.44 0.86 0.60
N LEU A 158 -5.90 -0.06 1.40
CA LEU A 158 -5.47 -1.37 0.91
C LEU A 158 -6.63 -2.35 1.03
N ALA A 159 -6.93 -3.03 -0.06
CA ALA A 159 -7.90 -4.11 -0.08
C ALA A 159 -7.15 -5.45 -0.30
N ALA A 160 -6.42 -5.87 0.74
CA ALA A 160 -5.44 -6.97 0.67
C ALA A 160 -6.09 -8.36 0.54
N HIS A 161 -7.34 -8.54 0.96
CA HIS A 161 -8.13 -9.76 0.69
C HIS A 161 -8.39 -10.02 -0.81
N TRP A 162 -7.90 -9.16 -1.71
CA TRP A 162 -7.89 -9.39 -3.16
C TRP A 162 -6.58 -9.93 -3.70
N LEU A 163 -5.53 -9.90 -2.90
CA LEU A 163 -4.25 -10.55 -3.18
C LEU A 163 -4.30 -12.04 -2.80
N SER A 164 -5.11 -12.39 -1.78
CA SER A 164 -5.43 -13.78 -1.43
C SER A 164 -6.26 -14.43 -2.55
N GLY A 165 -5.59 -15.00 -3.54
CA GLY A 165 -6.22 -15.55 -4.74
C GLY A 165 -5.45 -15.25 -6.02
N ARG A 166 -4.40 -14.41 -5.99
CA ARG A 166 -3.43 -14.38 -7.08
C ARG A 166 -2.67 -15.71 -7.11
N SER A 167 -3.01 -16.55 -8.07
CA SER A 167 -2.16 -17.67 -8.51
C SER A 167 -1.23 -17.15 -9.59
N GLY A 168 0.07 -17.34 -9.43
CA GLY A 168 1.09 -16.85 -10.36
C GLY A 168 2.31 -16.35 -9.60
N CYS A 169 3.27 -15.77 -10.33
CA CYS A 169 4.34 -15.03 -9.68
C CYS A 169 4.06 -13.54 -9.68
N ASP A 170 4.39 -12.94 -8.56
CA ASP A 170 4.31 -11.50 -8.45
C ASP A 170 5.31 -10.86 -9.37
N VAL A 171 4.88 -9.74 -9.95
CA VAL A 171 5.72 -8.90 -10.76
C VAL A 171 6.82 -8.33 -9.86
N SER A 172 8.09 -8.41 -10.32
CA SER A 172 9.21 -7.81 -9.59
C SER A 172 8.91 -6.34 -9.26
N PRO A 173 9.16 -5.85 -8.03
CA PRO A 173 8.97 -4.43 -7.69
C PRO A 173 9.73 -3.46 -8.61
N TYR A 174 10.81 -3.92 -9.27
CA TYR A 174 11.53 -3.15 -10.28
C TYR A 174 10.71 -2.84 -11.52
N PHE A 175 9.74 -3.69 -11.88
CA PHE A 175 8.83 -3.44 -12.99
C PHE A 175 8.06 -2.13 -12.79
N TYR A 176 7.53 -1.89 -11.59
CA TYR A 176 6.75 -0.68 -11.32
C TYR A 176 7.62 0.58 -11.40
N LEU A 177 8.91 0.48 -11.02
CA LEU A 177 9.85 1.57 -11.19
C LEU A 177 10.15 1.85 -12.67
N ASP A 178 10.34 0.81 -13.47
CA ASP A 178 10.56 0.95 -14.92
C ASP A 178 9.33 1.52 -15.63
N VAL A 179 8.11 1.11 -15.22
CA VAL A 179 6.85 1.69 -15.70
C VAL A 179 6.74 3.15 -15.29
N ALA A 180 7.02 3.49 -14.03
CA ALA A 180 7.00 4.88 -13.57
C ALA A 180 8.04 5.74 -14.30
N GLU A 181 9.23 5.20 -14.56
CA GLU A 181 10.30 5.87 -15.29
C GLU A 181 9.89 6.14 -16.75
N ARG A 182 9.34 5.15 -17.45
CA ARG A 182 9.00 5.25 -18.86
C ARG A 182 7.69 6.00 -19.11
N TYR A 183 6.66 5.70 -18.33
CA TYR A 183 5.27 6.11 -18.59
C TYR A 183 4.65 6.96 -17.47
N GLY A 184 5.24 6.96 -16.28
CA GLY A 184 4.71 7.69 -15.13
C GLY A 184 4.87 9.20 -15.25
N VAL A 185 3.79 9.94 -15.04
CA VAL A 185 3.82 11.38 -14.77
C VAL A 185 3.74 11.56 -13.27
N LEU A 186 4.75 12.19 -12.66
CA LEU A 186 4.73 12.46 -11.22
C LEU A 186 3.60 13.44 -10.91
N LYS A 187 2.72 13.08 -9.96
CA LYS A 187 1.67 13.98 -9.46
C LYS A 187 2.34 15.17 -8.77
N SER A 188 1.95 16.38 -9.18
CA SER A 188 2.59 17.63 -8.75
C SER A 188 2.19 18.09 -7.36
N GLU A 189 0.98 17.75 -6.92
CA GLU A 189 0.44 18.19 -5.63
C GLU A 189 0.82 17.18 -4.54
N PRO A 190 1.09 17.61 -3.30
CA PRO A 190 1.22 16.68 -2.18
C PRO A 190 -0.12 16.04 -1.86
N LEU A 191 -0.10 14.86 -1.26
CA LEU A 191 -1.27 14.23 -0.69
C LEU A 191 -1.71 15.00 0.55
N VAL A 192 -2.97 15.42 0.57
CA VAL A 192 -3.58 16.14 1.69
C VAL A 192 -4.89 15.45 2.08
N PRO A 193 -4.82 14.41 2.93
CA PRO A 193 -6.00 13.81 3.53
C PRO A 193 -6.96 14.84 4.16
N PRO A 194 -8.29 14.61 4.09
CA PRO A 194 -9.27 15.52 4.65
C PRO A 194 -9.21 15.54 6.18
N ASP A 195 -9.61 16.65 6.80
CA ASP A 195 -9.74 16.75 8.26
C ASP A 195 -10.68 15.70 8.85
N ASP A 196 -11.75 15.37 8.14
CA ASP A 196 -12.65 14.28 8.50
C ASP A 196 -12.27 13.03 7.68
N PRO A 197 -11.62 12.03 8.30
CA PRO A 197 -11.17 10.83 7.61
C PRO A 197 -12.35 10.01 7.04
N THR A 198 -13.55 10.17 7.60
CA THR A 198 -14.73 9.39 7.18
C THR A 198 -15.22 9.76 5.79
N LEU A 199 -14.91 10.97 5.32
CA LEU A 199 -15.27 11.43 3.96
C LEU A 199 -14.59 10.60 2.88
N ALA A 200 -13.35 10.17 3.11
CA ALA A 200 -12.62 9.31 2.18
C ALA A 200 -13.22 7.90 2.12
N ALA A 201 -13.62 7.36 3.28
CA ALA A 201 -14.29 6.07 3.37
C ALA A 201 -15.70 6.09 2.73
N ASP A 202 -16.50 7.11 3.03
CA ASP A 202 -17.84 7.31 2.44
C ASP A 202 -17.76 7.39 0.90
N GLU A 203 -16.74 8.09 0.37
CA GLU A 203 -16.50 8.18 -1.06
C GLU A 203 -16.19 6.81 -1.69
N LEU A 204 -15.32 6.00 -1.06
CA LEU A 204 -15.05 4.65 -1.57
C LEU A 204 -16.28 3.74 -1.51
N LEU A 205 -17.07 3.81 -0.44
CA LEU A 205 -18.30 3.04 -0.31
C LEU A 205 -19.33 3.42 -1.39
N ALA A 206 -19.38 4.69 -1.79
CA ALA A 206 -20.29 5.18 -2.83
C ALA A 206 -19.86 4.82 -4.26
N ARG A 207 -18.55 4.62 -4.52
CA ARG A 207 -18.01 4.28 -5.87
C ARG A 207 -18.42 2.89 -6.39
N GLY A 208 -19.18 2.11 -5.63
CA GLY A 208 -19.67 0.79 -6.04
C GLY A 208 -18.80 -0.37 -5.55
N PRO A 209 -19.22 -1.63 -5.81
CA PRO A 209 -18.64 -2.80 -5.19
C PRO A 209 -17.19 -3.04 -5.65
N VAL A 210 -16.28 -2.71 -4.75
CA VAL A 210 -15.07 -3.49 -4.40
C VAL A 210 -15.44 -4.99 -4.56
N PRO A 211 -14.78 -5.78 -5.46
CA PRO A 211 -15.06 -7.18 -5.74
C PRO A 211 -15.61 -7.96 -4.55
N GLU A 212 -16.85 -8.43 -4.72
CA GLU A 212 -17.77 -8.92 -3.69
C GLU A 212 -17.28 -10.15 -2.90
N ARG A 213 -16.10 -10.70 -3.25
CA ARG A 213 -15.58 -11.92 -2.63
C ARG A 213 -15.37 -11.80 -1.13
N ASN A 214 -15.23 -10.60 -0.57
CA ASN A 214 -15.00 -10.36 0.86
C ASN A 214 -15.63 -9.03 1.27
N ASP A 215 -16.23 -8.94 2.47
CA ASP A 215 -16.91 -7.74 3.03
C ASP A 215 -16.15 -6.43 2.71
N PRO A 216 -16.56 -5.71 1.64
CA PRO A 216 -15.88 -4.50 1.18
C PRO A 216 -15.82 -3.40 2.22
N ARG A 217 -16.94 -3.27 2.93
CA ARG A 217 -17.15 -2.21 3.89
C ARG A 217 -16.29 -2.46 5.12
N GLY A 218 -16.25 -3.71 5.58
CA GLY A 218 -15.30 -4.17 6.61
C GLY A 218 -13.87 -3.76 6.31
N GLN A 219 -13.40 -3.98 5.09
CA GLN A 219 -12.03 -3.65 4.70
C GLN A 219 -11.77 -2.14 4.69
N ILE A 220 -12.68 -1.36 4.10
CA ILE A 220 -12.54 0.11 4.07
C ILE A 220 -12.49 0.66 5.49
N VAL A 221 -13.38 0.20 6.38
CA VAL A 221 -13.41 0.64 7.78
C VAL A 221 -12.16 0.22 8.53
N ARG A 222 -11.68 -1.02 8.38
CA ARG A 222 -10.41 -1.47 9.00
C ARG A 222 -9.21 -0.67 8.50
N SER A 223 -9.14 -0.41 7.20
CA SER A 223 -8.08 0.44 6.64
C SER A 223 -8.17 1.85 7.20
N LEU A 224 -9.37 2.42 7.35
CA LEU A 224 -9.59 3.71 7.98
C LEU A 224 -9.11 3.73 9.43
N GLU A 225 -9.48 2.73 10.23
CA GLU A 225 -9.08 2.56 11.63
C GLU A 225 -7.54 2.54 11.78
N ARG A 226 -6.85 1.99 10.80
CA ARG A 226 -5.38 2.01 10.77
C ARG A 226 -4.82 3.35 10.33
N SER A 227 -5.46 4.03 9.39
CA SER A 227 -5.08 5.41 9.03
C SER A 227 -5.07 6.33 10.25
N ILE A 228 -5.94 6.06 11.22
CA ILE A 228 -6.10 6.82 12.45
C ILE A 228 -5.47 6.11 13.67
N GLY A 229 -4.65 5.08 13.45
CA GLY A 229 -4.23 4.09 14.46
C GLY A 229 -3.52 4.63 15.71
N THR A 230 -2.92 5.82 15.66
CA THR A 230 -2.32 6.50 16.83
C THR A 230 -3.33 7.29 17.65
N VAL A 231 -4.41 7.73 17.02
CA VAL A 231 -5.56 8.36 17.67
C VAL A 231 -6.40 7.29 18.35
N PHE A 232 -6.49 6.08 17.79
CA PHE A 232 -7.23 4.99 18.42
C PHE A 232 -6.44 4.33 19.55
N SER A 233 -6.70 4.76 20.80
CA SER A 233 -6.52 3.86 21.93
C SER A 233 -7.41 2.62 21.71
N PRO A 234 -6.98 1.39 22.05
CA PRO A 234 -7.65 0.11 21.73
C PRO A 234 -8.99 -0.11 22.47
N ARG A 235 -9.80 0.94 22.64
CA ARG A 235 -11.05 0.96 23.41
C ARG A 235 -12.31 0.91 22.55
N LEU A 236 -12.26 1.23 21.25
CA LEU A 236 -13.45 1.06 20.39
C LEU A 236 -13.70 -0.40 20.00
N VAL A 237 -12.65 -1.21 19.98
CA VAL A 237 -12.74 -2.66 19.88
C VAL A 237 -12.21 -3.19 21.20
N ASP A 238 -13.11 -3.39 22.16
CA ASP A 238 -12.78 -4.11 23.40
C ASP A 238 -12.00 -5.37 23.00
N ARG A 239 -10.89 -5.70 23.68
CA ARG A 239 -10.00 -6.79 23.23
C ARG A 239 -10.70 -8.15 23.24
N THR A 240 -11.81 -8.28 23.96
CA THR A 240 -12.76 -9.39 23.94
C THR A 240 -13.72 -9.38 22.75
N ASP A 241 -13.99 -8.21 22.15
CA ASP A 241 -14.68 -8.03 20.87
C ASP A 241 -13.75 -8.09 19.67
N ARG A 242 -12.41 -8.00 19.83
CA ARG A 242 -11.46 -8.31 18.74
C ARG A 242 -11.75 -9.70 18.15
N GLU A 243 -12.00 -10.70 18.98
CA GLU A 243 -12.38 -12.05 18.52
C GLU A 243 -13.74 -12.09 17.80
N ARG A 244 -14.63 -11.10 17.99
CA ARG A 244 -15.88 -10.96 17.24
C ARG A 244 -15.72 -10.14 15.95
N HIS A 245 -15.05 -8.99 16.01
CA HIS A 245 -14.75 -8.13 14.86
C HIS A 245 -13.80 -8.78 13.84
N PHE A 246 -13.02 -9.78 14.24
CA PHE A 246 -12.18 -10.58 13.34
C PHE A 246 -12.86 -11.83 12.80
N ARG A 247 -14.16 -12.03 13.04
CA ARG A 247 -14.92 -12.91 12.15
C ARG A 247 -14.96 -12.20 10.80
N ARG A 248 -14.09 -12.64 9.88
CA ARG A 248 -13.98 -12.14 8.48
C ARG A 248 -15.32 -12.06 7.74
N ASP A 249 -16.36 -12.69 8.28
CA ASP A 249 -17.70 -12.79 7.71
C ASP A 249 -18.74 -11.82 8.31
N GLU A 250 -18.44 -11.11 9.40
CA GLU A 250 -19.40 -10.15 9.99
C GLU A 250 -19.40 -8.84 9.20
N ARG A 251 -20.42 -8.67 8.35
CA ARG A 251 -20.65 -7.47 7.56
C ARG A 251 -20.92 -6.26 8.45
N ILE A 252 -20.18 -5.17 8.23
CA ILE A 252 -20.46 -3.88 8.88
C ILE A 252 -21.81 -3.34 8.40
N SER A 253 -22.73 -3.07 9.33
CA SER A 253 -24.02 -2.44 9.01
C SER A 253 -23.90 -0.92 8.86
N ASP A 254 -24.94 -0.26 8.33
CA ASP A 254 -25.01 1.21 8.32
C ASP A 254 -24.98 1.82 9.73
N ALA A 255 -25.60 1.14 10.69
CA ALA A 255 -25.61 1.57 12.09
C ALA A 255 -24.22 1.46 12.72
N ASP A 256 -23.47 0.40 12.41
CA ASP A 256 -22.07 0.25 12.84
C ASP A 256 -21.21 1.38 12.27
N TRP A 257 -21.34 1.63 10.97
CA TRP A 257 -20.59 2.71 10.32
C TRP A 257 -20.94 4.09 10.89
N GLN A 258 -22.22 4.37 11.14
CA GLN A 258 -22.63 5.63 11.76
C GLN A 258 -22.03 5.79 13.17
N ARG A 259 -21.96 4.71 13.96
CA ARG A 259 -21.29 4.75 15.28
C ARG A 259 -19.80 5.12 15.18
N VAL A 260 -19.10 4.59 14.18
CA VAL A 260 -17.69 4.96 13.92
C VAL A 260 -17.57 6.44 13.60
N LYS A 261 -18.43 6.97 12.72
CA LYS A 261 -18.43 8.40 12.37
C LYS A 261 -18.72 9.30 13.58
N ASP A 262 -19.74 8.96 14.36
CA ASP A 262 -20.12 9.72 15.55
C ASP A 262 -19.00 9.73 16.60
N ASP A 263 -18.29 8.61 16.76
CA ASP A 263 -17.15 8.52 17.67
C ASP A 263 -15.98 9.43 17.22
N LEU A 264 -15.59 9.36 15.95
CA LEU A 264 -14.52 10.19 15.38
C LEU A 264 -14.84 11.68 15.50
N ALA A 265 -16.08 12.06 15.20
CA ALA A 265 -16.55 13.42 15.33
C ALA A 265 -16.55 13.90 16.79
N ARG A 266 -16.98 13.04 17.73
CA ARG A 266 -16.97 13.34 19.17
C ARG A 266 -15.56 13.60 19.69
N ARG A 267 -14.59 12.78 19.29
CA ARG A 267 -13.17 12.87 19.66
C ARG A 267 -12.45 14.04 18.95
N GLY A 268 -13.08 14.57 17.91
CA GLY A 268 -12.55 15.69 17.13
C GLY A 268 -11.26 15.31 16.43
N VAL A 269 -11.25 14.14 15.78
CA VAL A 269 -10.12 13.69 14.95
C VAL A 269 -9.93 14.65 13.78
N ARG A 270 -8.70 15.09 13.54
CA ARG A 270 -8.31 16.05 12.49
C ARG A 270 -6.99 15.66 11.84
N TRP A 271 -6.75 16.12 10.63
CA TRP A 271 -5.48 15.95 9.93
C TRP A 271 -4.48 17.02 10.37
N ASP A 272 -3.27 16.62 10.76
CA ASP A 272 -2.13 17.50 10.97
C ASP A 272 -1.29 17.52 9.70
N ALA A 273 -1.37 18.61 8.94
CA ALA A 273 -0.64 18.75 7.69
C ALA A 273 0.89 18.81 7.85
N GLU A 274 1.37 19.30 9.01
CA GLU A 274 2.81 19.40 9.29
C GLU A 274 3.39 18.03 9.64
N LYS A 275 2.70 17.27 10.50
CA LYS A 275 3.12 15.91 10.90
C LYS A 275 2.68 14.82 9.94
N GLN A 276 1.80 15.16 9.00
CA GLN A 276 1.17 14.24 8.06
C GLN A 276 0.55 13.04 8.77
N CYS A 277 -0.27 13.29 9.79
CA CYS A 277 -1.00 12.25 10.51
C CYS A 277 -2.31 12.78 11.09
N TYR A 278 -3.21 11.87 11.47
CA TYR A 278 -4.41 12.23 12.22
C TYR A 278 -4.10 12.40 13.71
N PHE A 279 -4.80 13.33 14.38
CA PHE A 279 -4.67 13.60 15.82
C PHE A 279 -6.03 13.94 16.46
N GLU A 280 -6.15 13.80 17.78
CA GLU A 280 -7.34 14.22 18.54
C GLU A 280 -7.23 15.67 19.01
N THR A 281 -8.29 16.44 18.82
CA THR A 281 -8.36 17.81 19.34
C THR A 281 -9.00 17.91 20.73
N ARG A 282 -9.72 16.87 21.18
CA ARG A 282 -10.45 16.85 22.46
C ARG A 282 -9.93 15.72 23.35
N ARG A 283 -9.37 16.08 24.51
CA ARG A 283 -8.99 15.15 25.58
C ARG A 283 -10.05 15.13 26.68
#